data_AF-A0A3S4V7P9-F1
#
_entry.id   AF-A0A3S4V7P9-F1
#
_cell.length_a   1.000
_cell.length_b   1.000
_cell.length_c   1.000
_cell.angle_alpha   90.00
_cell.angle_beta   90.00
_cell.angle_gamma   90.00
#
_symmetry.space_group_name_H-M   'P 1'
#
loop_
_entity.id
_entity.type
_entity.pdbx_description
1 polymer ?
#
loop_
_entity_poly.entity_id
_entity_poly.type
_entity_poly.pdbx_seq_one_letter_code
_entity_poly.pdbx_strand_id
1 'polypeptide(L)'
;MEPLPARDAITPEVLARWAHRGQRRDTPAGPGAYIDHPRRVVELLVAGGVADPEVLAAGWLHDTVEDQPGRLVRAGSALDHGSDGGAAGSGVGVGEPVHDAAVRDRALAVLADLFGPVVARIVAEVTNPLPSSSASAGSLPSVASGAASAASSSTSTQGSPDALYLEHLRQLCAHGSPAAVSVKICDHLDNTRDLDPVPADPRDPARLARLRRKYAAARPILRSASSLLDPRWQQKALARDITQGQ
;
A
#
# COMPACT_ATOMS: atom_id res chain seq x y z
N MET A 1 -13.17 20.23 -9.76
CA MET A 1 -12.45 19.40 -8.79
C MET A 1 -12.16 20.31 -7.61
N GLU A 2 -12.54 19.94 -6.39
CA GLU A 2 -12.21 20.78 -5.23
C GLU A 2 -10.69 20.92 -5.12
N PRO A 3 -10.18 22.15 -4.93
CA PRO A 3 -8.75 22.39 -4.89
C PRO A 3 -8.12 21.67 -3.70
N LEU A 4 -6.84 21.31 -3.86
CA LEU A 4 -6.03 20.91 -2.71
C LEU A 4 -5.95 22.11 -1.74
N PRO A 5 -6.06 21.90 -0.42
CA PRO A 5 -5.90 22.97 0.55
C PRO A 5 -4.53 23.65 0.45
N ALA A 6 -4.40 24.83 1.06
CA ALA A 6 -3.13 25.52 1.19
C ALA A 6 -2.11 24.64 1.93
N ARG A 7 -0.82 24.78 1.57
CA ARG A 7 0.26 23.88 2.00
C ARG A 7 0.31 23.67 3.52
N ASP A 8 0.12 24.74 4.28
CA ASP A 8 0.11 24.76 5.74
C ASP A 8 -1.09 24.05 6.38
N ALA A 9 -2.18 23.88 5.64
CA ALA A 9 -3.38 23.15 6.07
C ALA A 9 -3.37 21.67 5.64
N ILE A 10 -2.36 21.21 4.90
CA ILE A 10 -2.27 19.82 4.45
C ILE A 10 -1.73 18.95 5.59
N THR A 11 -2.63 18.22 6.24
CA THR A 11 -2.28 17.11 7.12
C THR A 11 -2.23 15.79 6.34
N PRO A 12 -1.63 14.71 6.89
CA PRO A 12 -1.67 13.38 6.27
C PRO A 12 -3.10 12.90 5.97
N GLU A 13 -4.04 13.13 6.89
CA GLU A 13 -5.46 12.80 6.70
C GLU A 13 -6.09 13.59 5.54
N VAL A 14 -5.83 14.90 5.49
CA VAL A 14 -6.36 15.79 4.44
C VAL A 14 -5.86 15.35 3.06
N LEU A 15 -4.56 15.04 2.94
CA LEU A 15 -4.00 14.54 1.69
C LEU A 15 -4.58 13.18 1.31
N ALA A 16 -4.69 12.24 2.26
CA ALA A 16 -5.29 10.92 2.02
C ALA A 16 -6.75 11.03 1.56
N ARG A 17 -7.56 11.89 2.20
CA ARG A 17 -8.95 12.20 1.81
C ARG A 17 -9.03 12.73 0.38
N TRP A 18 -8.14 13.65 0.03
CA TRP A 18 -8.10 14.24 -1.29
C TRP A 18 -7.65 13.23 -2.37
N ALA A 19 -6.61 12.44 -2.08
CA ALA A 19 -6.06 11.43 -2.98
C ALA A 19 -7.08 10.32 -3.28
N HIS A 20 -7.70 9.74 -2.25
CA HIS A 20 -8.67 8.65 -2.39
C HIS A 20 -10.10 9.16 -2.68
N ARG A 21 -10.29 10.43 -3.03
CA ARG A 21 -11.62 10.99 -3.29
C ARG A 21 -12.31 10.23 -4.43
N GLY A 22 -13.52 9.74 -4.12
CA GLY A 22 -14.34 9.00 -5.06
C GLY A 22 -14.02 7.50 -5.13
N GLN A 23 -12.90 7.06 -4.56
CA GLN A 23 -12.61 5.63 -4.43
C GLN A 23 -13.60 4.99 -3.46
N ARG A 24 -14.00 3.76 -3.79
CA ARG A 24 -14.96 2.96 -3.02
C ARG A 24 -14.34 1.62 -2.66
N ARG A 25 -14.81 1.05 -1.55
CA ARG A 25 -14.45 -0.29 -1.08
C ARG A 25 -15.72 -1.10 -0.87
N ASP A 26 -15.71 -2.33 -1.36
CA ASP A 26 -16.81 -3.28 -1.12
C ASP A 26 -16.79 -3.72 0.34
N THR A 27 -17.93 -3.54 1.01
CA THR A 27 -18.16 -4.00 2.38
C THR A 27 -19.43 -4.87 2.43
N PRO A 28 -19.67 -5.62 3.51
CA PRO A 28 -20.90 -6.40 3.64
C PRO A 28 -22.15 -5.51 3.63
N ALA A 29 -22.03 -4.25 4.06
CA ALA A 29 -23.10 -3.25 4.02
C ALA A 29 -23.24 -2.52 2.67
N GLY A 30 -22.45 -2.90 1.65
CA GLY A 30 -22.38 -2.24 0.34
C GLY A 30 -21.14 -1.34 0.16
N PRO A 31 -21.08 -0.54 -0.92
CA PRO A 31 -19.91 0.29 -1.23
C PRO A 31 -19.69 1.42 -0.21
N GLY A 32 -18.59 1.35 0.54
CA GLY A 32 -18.16 2.39 1.48
C GLY A 32 -17.12 3.33 0.86
N ALA A 33 -16.85 4.47 1.50
CA ALA A 33 -15.76 5.35 1.09
C ALA A 33 -14.41 4.71 1.42
N TYR A 34 -13.45 4.72 0.49
CA TYR A 34 -12.15 4.08 0.71
C TYR A 34 -11.40 4.69 1.90
N ILE A 35 -11.52 6.00 2.11
CA ILE A 35 -10.81 6.72 3.18
C ILE A 35 -11.10 6.19 4.60
N ASP A 36 -12.22 5.49 4.80
CA ASP A 36 -12.48 4.85 6.07
C ASP A 36 -11.48 3.73 6.39
N HIS A 37 -10.81 3.15 5.38
CA HIS A 37 -9.76 2.16 5.57
C HIS A 37 -8.50 2.78 6.21
N PRO A 38 -7.83 3.81 5.64
CA PRO A 38 -6.71 4.47 6.30
C PRO A 38 -7.04 5.01 7.70
N ARG A 39 -8.25 5.56 7.90
CA ARG A 39 -8.72 5.99 9.23
C ARG A 39 -8.66 4.85 10.24
N ARG A 40 -9.23 3.68 9.90
CA ARG A 40 -9.25 2.51 10.80
C ARG A 40 -7.88 1.89 10.99
N VAL A 41 -7.00 1.95 9.98
CA VAL A 41 -5.59 1.54 10.14
C VAL A 41 -4.92 2.39 11.22
N VAL A 42 -5.13 3.70 11.22
CA VAL A 42 -4.62 4.61 12.26
C VAL A 42 -5.25 4.32 13.63
N GLU A 43 -6.56 4.06 13.70
CA GLU A 43 -7.22 3.65 14.95
C GLU A 43 -6.65 2.34 15.50
N LEU A 44 -6.32 1.37 14.64
CA LEU A 44 -5.68 0.12 15.02
C LEU A 44 -4.23 0.32 15.50
N LEU A 45 -3.47 1.21 14.87
CA LEU A 45 -2.12 1.58 15.34
C LEU A 45 -2.18 2.15 16.75
N VAL A 46 -3.08 3.10 17.00
CA VAL A 46 -3.30 3.69 18.33
C VAL A 46 -3.77 2.64 19.34
N ALA A 47 -4.72 1.79 18.97
CA ALA A 47 -5.20 0.71 19.83
C ALA A 47 -4.10 -0.31 20.17
N GLY A 48 -3.14 -0.50 19.27
CA GLY A 48 -1.93 -1.31 19.47
C GLY A 48 -0.81 -0.60 20.23
N GLY A 49 -1.02 0.63 20.72
CA GLY A 49 -0.05 1.36 21.55
C GLY A 49 0.93 2.27 20.78
N VAL A 50 0.75 2.45 19.47
CA VAL A 50 1.57 3.37 18.67
C VAL A 50 1.08 4.80 18.87
N ALA A 51 1.98 5.67 19.35
CA ALA A 51 1.72 7.11 19.52
C ALA A 51 2.66 8.00 18.69
N ASP A 52 3.58 7.39 17.93
CA ASP A 52 4.55 8.10 17.11
C ASP A 52 3.84 8.82 15.94
N PRO A 53 3.91 10.16 15.84
CA PRO A 53 3.20 10.91 14.81
C PRO A 53 3.63 10.56 13.38
N GLU A 54 4.89 10.16 13.15
CA GLU A 54 5.36 9.79 11.81
C GLU A 54 4.76 8.45 11.36
N VAL A 55 4.57 7.51 12.31
CA VAL A 55 3.94 6.22 12.04
C VAL A 55 2.43 6.38 11.80
N LEU A 56 1.76 7.25 12.57
CA LEU A 56 0.35 7.58 12.35
C LEU A 56 0.13 8.31 11.03
N ALA A 57 1.03 9.22 10.65
CA ALA A 57 1.02 9.87 9.34
C ALA A 57 1.18 8.84 8.21
N ALA A 58 2.13 7.90 8.34
CA ALA A 58 2.29 6.83 7.38
C ALA A 58 1.04 5.92 7.31
N GLY A 59 0.37 5.65 8.43
CA GLY A 59 -0.90 4.91 8.45
C GLY A 59 -2.00 5.56 7.61
N TRP A 60 -2.12 6.89 7.65
CA TRP A 60 -3.04 7.64 6.78
C TRP A 60 -2.67 7.54 5.30
N LEU A 61 -1.37 7.50 5.00
CA LEU A 61 -0.84 7.65 3.64
C LEU A 61 -0.45 6.33 2.97
N HIS A 62 -0.53 5.20 3.66
CA HIS A 62 0.12 3.95 3.25
C HIS A 62 -0.25 3.47 1.83
N ASP A 63 -1.49 3.69 1.39
CA ASP A 63 -1.96 3.30 0.05
C ASP A 63 -1.85 4.42 -0.99
N THR A 64 -1.54 5.65 -0.59
CA THR A 64 -1.62 6.80 -1.51
C THR A 64 -0.61 6.71 -2.66
N VAL A 65 0.57 6.14 -2.42
CA VAL A 65 1.60 5.91 -3.44
C VAL A 65 1.27 4.68 -4.30
N GLU A 66 0.57 3.69 -3.76
CA GLU A 66 0.17 2.49 -4.50
C GLU A 66 -1.02 2.78 -5.43
N ASP A 67 -2.07 3.39 -4.89
CA ASP A 67 -3.35 3.57 -5.56
C ASP A 67 -3.49 4.90 -6.30
N GLN A 68 -2.85 5.96 -5.78
CA GLN A 68 -3.07 7.34 -6.22
C GLN A 68 -1.78 8.12 -6.53
N PRO A 69 -0.68 7.53 -7.05
CA PRO A 69 0.58 8.25 -7.17
C PRO A 69 0.50 9.42 -8.14
N GLY A 70 -0.29 9.33 -9.22
CA GLY A 70 -0.51 10.44 -10.15
C GLY A 70 -1.20 11.65 -9.50
N ARG A 71 -2.08 11.40 -8.50
CA ARG A 71 -2.69 12.49 -7.73
C ARG A 71 -1.68 13.14 -6.80
N LEU A 72 -0.80 12.38 -6.16
CA LEU A 72 0.28 12.93 -5.34
C LEU A 72 1.24 13.80 -6.16
N VAL A 73 1.66 13.34 -7.34
CA VAL A 73 2.50 14.14 -8.24
C VAL A 73 1.81 15.45 -8.60
N ARG A 74 0.52 15.42 -8.94
CA ARG A 74 -0.25 16.63 -9.24
C ARG A 74 -0.38 17.57 -8.05
N ALA A 75 -0.52 17.02 -6.84
CA ALA A 75 -0.55 17.81 -5.62
C ALA A 75 0.77 18.57 -5.42
N GLY A 76 1.91 17.90 -5.58
CA GLY A 76 3.23 18.53 -5.53
C GLY A 76 3.36 19.70 -6.53
N SER A 77 3.07 19.45 -7.81
CA SER A 77 3.14 20.49 -8.84
C SER A 77 2.23 21.69 -8.56
N ALA A 78 1.03 21.45 -8.00
CA ALA A 78 0.11 22.54 -7.64
C ALA A 78 0.63 23.37 -6.47
N LEU A 79 1.38 22.77 -5.55
CA LEU A 79 1.97 23.46 -4.39
C LEU A 79 3.23 24.24 -4.76
N ASP A 80 4.01 23.74 -5.73
CA ASP A 80 5.22 24.40 -6.22
C ASP A 80 4.92 25.69 -7.01
N HIS A 81 3.77 25.75 -7.67
CA HIS A 81 3.44 26.87 -8.57
C HIS A 81 2.72 28.03 -7.90
N GLY A 82 2.38 27.93 -6.60
CA GLY A 82 1.70 28.98 -5.86
C GLY A 82 0.29 29.28 -6.40
N SER A 83 -0.55 29.92 -5.59
CA SER A 83 -1.91 30.32 -5.98
C SER A 83 -1.92 31.51 -6.95
N ASP A 84 -1.11 31.48 -8.01
CA ASP A 84 -1.23 32.45 -9.10
C ASP A 84 -2.27 31.93 -10.09
N GLY A 85 -3.44 32.56 -10.04
CA GLY A 85 -4.60 32.20 -10.84
C GLY A 85 -4.26 32.10 -12.33
N GLY A 86 -4.47 30.91 -12.88
CA GLY A 86 -4.72 30.71 -14.30
C GLY A 86 -3.52 30.30 -15.14
N ALA A 87 -3.39 29.00 -15.36
CA ALA A 87 -3.32 28.45 -16.71
C ALA A 87 -3.71 26.97 -16.67
N ALA A 88 -4.72 26.60 -17.45
CA ALA A 88 -4.96 25.21 -17.83
C ALA A 88 -3.77 24.75 -18.70
N GLY A 89 -2.68 24.37 -18.05
CA GLY A 89 -1.46 23.87 -18.67
C GLY A 89 -1.49 22.35 -18.75
N SER A 90 -1.68 21.87 -19.98
CA SER A 90 -1.44 20.52 -20.52
C SER A 90 -1.76 19.32 -19.61
N GLY A 91 -2.92 18.72 -19.88
CA GLY A 91 -3.34 17.48 -19.26
C GLY A 91 -2.32 16.36 -19.47
N VAL A 92 -1.68 15.95 -18.38
CA VAL A 92 -1.29 14.56 -18.24
C VAL A 92 -2.59 13.77 -18.18
N GLY A 93 -2.86 13.05 -19.26
CA GLY A 93 -4.12 12.38 -19.52
C GLY A 93 -4.54 11.49 -18.36
N VAL A 94 -5.85 11.53 -18.07
CA VAL A 94 -6.52 10.50 -17.30
C VAL A 94 -6.37 9.20 -18.10
N GLY A 95 -5.42 8.33 -17.72
CA GLY A 95 -5.33 6.98 -18.27
C GLY A 95 -3.96 6.45 -18.73
N GLU A 96 -2.82 7.03 -18.34
CA GLU A 96 -1.53 6.35 -18.53
C GLU A 96 -1.27 5.27 -17.44
N PRO A 97 -0.58 4.16 -17.76
CA PRO A 97 -0.40 3.07 -16.83
C PRO A 97 0.40 3.55 -15.61
N VAL A 98 -0.26 3.49 -14.45
CA VAL A 98 0.15 3.97 -13.13
C VAL A 98 1.25 3.09 -12.49
N HIS A 99 1.95 2.30 -13.31
CA HIS A 99 2.98 1.34 -12.90
C HIS A 99 4.38 1.77 -13.33
N ASP A 100 4.66 3.07 -13.24
CA ASP A 100 5.97 3.64 -13.52
C ASP A 100 6.71 3.92 -12.20
N ALA A 101 7.89 3.35 -12.04
CA ALA A 101 8.77 3.58 -10.90
C ALA A 101 9.06 5.08 -10.72
N ALA A 102 9.22 5.83 -11.82
CA ALA A 102 9.48 7.26 -11.77
C ALA A 102 8.29 8.06 -11.20
N VAL A 103 7.05 7.62 -11.44
CA VAL A 103 5.86 8.27 -10.85
C VAL A 103 5.80 7.99 -9.34
N ARG A 104 6.14 6.77 -8.92
CA ARG A 104 6.23 6.42 -7.49
C ARG A 104 7.30 7.22 -6.77
N ASP A 105 8.49 7.35 -7.36
CA ASP A 105 9.59 8.13 -6.77
C ASP A 105 9.21 9.59 -6.60
N ARG A 106 8.56 10.19 -7.62
CA ARG A 106 8.03 11.57 -7.50
C ARG A 106 6.93 11.67 -6.44
N ALA A 107 6.02 10.71 -6.35
CA ALA A 107 4.98 10.70 -5.33
C ALA A 107 5.59 10.61 -3.91
N LEU A 108 6.61 9.77 -3.71
CA LEU A 108 7.36 9.68 -2.45
C LEU A 108 8.11 10.98 -2.13
N ALA A 109 8.67 11.64 -3.14
CA ALA A 109 9.31 12.95 -2.95
C ALA A 109 8.31 14.01 -2.46
N VAL A 110 7.07 14.01 -2.97
CA VAL A 110 5.99 14.89 -2.47
C VAL A 110 5.68 14.59 -1.00
N LEU A 111 5.61 13.31 -0.60
CA LEU A 111 5.39 12.96 0.81
C LEU A 111 6.57 13.39 1.70
N ALA A 112 7.80 13.25 1.21
CA ALA A 112 8.99 13.65 1.94
C ALA A 112 9.04 15.17 2.16
N ASP A 113 8.63 15.94 1.15
CA ASP A 113 8.57 17.40 1.19
C ASP A 113 7.46 17.92 2.13
N LEU A 114 6.30 17.24 2.17
CA LEU A 114 5.17 17.64 3.03
C LEU A 114 5.29 17.18 4.48
N PHE A 115 5.78 15.96 4.71
CA PHE A 115 5.71 15.30 6.02
C PHE A 115 7.04 14.76 6.53
N GLY A 116 8.12 15.00 5.80
CA GLY A 116 9.47 14.58 6.17
C GLY A 116 9.87 13.21 5.62
N PRO A 117 11.20 12.95 5.57
CA PRO A 117 11.75 11.76 4.94
C PRO A 117 11.42 10.45 5.66
N VAL A 118 11.13 10.49 6.97
CA VAL A 118 10.77 9.29 7.73
C VAL A 118 9.39 8.77 7.31
N VAL A 119 8.39 9.64 7.21
CA VAL A 119 7.05 9.27 6.72
C VAL A 119 7.14 8.67 5.32
N ALA A 120 7.84 9.34 4.41
CA ALA A 120 8.02 8.84 3.04
C ALA A 120 8.71 7.46 3.00
N ARG A 121 9.72 7.24 3.85
CA ARG A 121 10.39 5.94 3.97
C ARG A 121 9.46 4.85 4.46
N ILE A 122 8.67 5.10 5.52
CA ILE A 122 7.70 4.11 6.02
C ILE A 122 6.66 3.79 4.95
N VAL A 123 6.14 4.79 4.24
CA VAL A 123 5.19 4.59 3.13
C VAL A 123 5.81 3.78 2.00
N ALA A 124 7.08 4.05 1.64
CA ALA A 124 7.80 3.28 0.63
C ALA A 124 7.92 1.80 1.00
N GLU A 125 8.23 1.48 2.27
CA GLU A 125 8.36 0.11 2.76
C GLU A 125 7.05 -0.68 2.73
N VAL A 126 5.90 -0.03 2.95
CA VAL A 126 4.59 -0.71 2.96
C VAL A 126 3.91 -0.79 1.58
N THR A 127 4.36 0.03 0.63
CA THR A 127 3.87 0.05 -0.76
C THR A 127 4.32 -1.21 -1.49
N ASN A 128 3.38 -1.97 -2.08
CA ASN A 128 3.73 -3.22 -2.78
C ASN A 128 4.71 -2.96 -3.95
N PRO A 129 5.63 -3.88 -4.25
CA PRO A 129 6.55 -3.74 -5.37
C PRO A 129 5.77 -3.71 -6.70
N LEU A 130 6.29 -2.99 -7.69
CA LEU A 130 5.74 -3.06 -9.03
C LEU A 130 5.84 -4.49 -9.56
N PRO A 131 4.84 -4.99 -10.31
CA PRO A 131 4.99 -6.25 -11.01
C PRO A 131 6.24 -6.15 -11.90
N SER A 132 7.11 -7.16 -11.81
CA SER A 132 8.33 -7.21 -12.63
C SER A 132 7.91 -7.09 -14.10
N SER A 133 8.36 -6.01 -14.75
CA SER A 133 8.13 -5.82 -16.17
C SER A 133 8.72 -7.03 -16.88
N SER A 134 7.86 -7.86 -17.48
CA SER A 134 8.32 -8.94 -18.35
C SER A 134 9.16 -8.28 -19.42
N ALA A 135 10.47 -8.52 -19.39
CA ALA A 135 11.41 -8.06 -20.41
C ALA A 135 10.77 -8.32 -21.78
N SER A 136 10.62 -7.25 -22.55
CA SER A 136 10.11 -7.30 -23.92
C SER A 136 10.81 -8.43 -24.68
N ALA A 137 10.03 -9.35 -25.24
CA ALA A 137 10.50 -10.33 -26.21
C ALA A 137 10.99 -9.57 -27.46
N GLY A 138 12.25 -9.13 -27.42
CA GLY A 138 12.99 -8.58 -28.54
C GLY A 138 13.78 -9.70 -29.22
N SER A 139 13.51 -9.88 -30.51
CA SER A 139 14.09 -10.87 -31.42
C SER A 139 15.61 -11.05 -31.33
N LEU A 140 16.04 -12.29 -31.56
CA LEU A 140 17.41 -12.72 -31.90
C LEU A 140 17.98 -11.96 -33.11
N PRO A 141 19.33 -11.89 -33.28
CA PRO A 141 20.07 -13.01 -33.86
C PRO A 141 21.34 -13.45 -33.10
N SER A 142 21.62 -14.74 -33.34
CA SER A 142 22.79 -15.58 -33.04
C SER A 142 24.19 -14.95 -33.27
N VAL A 143 25.15 -15.26 -32.37
CA VAL A 143 26.42 -15.98 -32.68
C VAL A 143 27.09 -16.49 -31.38
N ALA A 144 27.68 -17.67 -31.47
CA ALA A 144 28.33 -18.39 -30.37
C ALA A 144 29.76 -17.90 -30.07
N SER A 145 30.18 -17.92 -28.80
CA SER A 145 31.35 -18.68 -28.30
C SER A 145 31.68 -18.37 -26.84
N GLY A 146 32.04 -19.42 -26.08
CA GLY A 146 33.17 -19.36 -25.15
C GLY A 146 32.95 -18.87 -23.71
N ALA A 147 33.26 -19.79 -22.79
CA ALA A 147 33.81 -19.58 -21.44
C ALA A 147 32.84 -19.44 -20.24
N ALA A 148 33.20 -20.20 -19.21
CA ALA A 148 32.55 -20.35 -17.94
C ALA A 148 32.58 -19.06 -17.11
N SER A 149 31.48 -18.77 -16.41
CA SER A 149 31.47 -17.89 -15.24
C SER A 149 30.32 -18.28 -14.31
N ALA A 150 30.59 -18.15 -13.01
CA ALA A 150 29.81 -18.63 -11.90
C ALA A 150 28.32 -18.26 -12.02
N ALA A 151 27.47 -19.29 -11.89
CA ALA A 151 26.03 -19.14 -11.77
C ALA A 151 25.70 -18.42 -10.46
N SER A 152 25.66 -17.10 -10.51
CA SER A 152 24.86 -16.32 -9.57
C SER A 152 23.42 -16.61 -9.94
N SER A 153 22.76 -17.48 -9.18
CA SER A 153 21.35 -17.82 -9.34
C SER A 153 20.49 -16.59 -9.12
N SER A 154 20.33 -15.79 -10.17
CA SER A 154 19.24 -14.84 -10.31
C SER A 154 17.97 -15.65 -10.45
N THR A 155 17.34 -15.95 -9.31
CA THR A 155 16.06 -16.64 -9.27
C THR A 155 15.02 -15.70 -9.88
N SER A 156 14.68 -15.92 -11.14
CA SER A 156 13.51 -15.31 -11.76
C SER A 156 12.29 -15.66 -10.91
N THR A 157 11.70 -14.65 -10.27
CA THR A 157 10.55 -14.85 -9.39
C THR A 157 9.28 -15.07 -10.22
N GLN A 158 9.15 -16.25 -10.84
CA GLN A 158 7.90 -16.70 -11.44
C GLN A 158 7.06 -17.39 -10.35
N GLY A 159 6.27 -16.60 -9.64
CA GLY A 159 5.32 -17.08 -8.62
C GLY A 159 3.91 -16.57 -8.91
N SER A 160 2.89 -17.21 -8.34
CA SER A 160 1.52 -16.67 -8.38
C SER A 160 1.46 -15.30 -7.67
N PRO A 161 0.49 -14.43 -7.98
CA PRO A 161 0.36 -13.13 -7.29
C PRO A 161 0.31 -13.24 -5.77
N ASP A 162 -0.32 -14.30 -5.24
CA ASP A 162 -0.38 -14.56 -3.80
C ASP A 162 0.98 -14.99 -3.24
N ALA A 163 1.77 -15.78 -3.98
CA ALA A 163 3.12 -16.16 -3.58
C ALA A 163 4.07 -14.94 -3.55
N LEU A 164 3.96 -14.06 -4.55
CA LEU A 164 4.71 -12.80 -4.60
C LEU A 164 4.34 -11.87 -3.42
N TYR A 165 3.04 -11.78 -3.11
CA TYR A 165 2.57 -11.03 -1.95
C TYR A 165 3.12 -11.58 -0.62
N LEU A 166 3.08 -12.90 -0.42
CA LEU A 166 3.62 -13.52 0.81
C LEU A 166 5.13 -13.37 0.90
N GLU A 167 5.85 -13.45 -0.21
CA GLU A 167 7.29 -13.22 -0.21
C GLU A 167 7.62 -11.78 0.13
N HIS A 168 6.93 -10.81 -0.49
CA HIS A 168 7.08 -9.41 -0.12
C HIS A 168 6.84 -9.19 1.39
N LEU A 169 5.81 -9.82 1.95
CA LEU A 169 5.52 -9.75 3.38
C LEU A 169 6.64 -10.32 4.26
N ARG A 170 7.25 -11.45 3.84
CA ARG A 170 8.41 -12.02 4.55
C ARG A 170 9.60 -11.07 4.52
N GLN A 171 9.89 -10.48 3.36
CA GLN A 171 10.97 -9.51 3.21
C GLN A 171 10.75 -8.30 4.11
N LEU A 172 9.53 -7.74 4.12
CA LEU A 172 9.17 -6.63 5.00
C LEU A 172 9.33 -7.01 6.48
N CYS A 173 8.84 -8.18 6.91
CA CYS A 173 8.97 -8.60 8.30
C CYS A 173 10.42 -8.93 8.73
N ALA A 174 11.29 -9.32 7.78
CA ALA A 174 12.68 -9.66 8.05
C ALA A 174 13.61 -8.43 8.05
N HIS A 175 13.32 -7.45 7.19
CA HIS A 175 14.27 -6.36 6.88
C HIS A 175 13.67 -4.95 6.97
N GLY A 176 12.34 -4.84 7.04
CA GLY A 176 11.64 -3.57 7.19
C GLY A 176 11.77 -2.98 8.60
N SER A 177 11.43 -1.71 8.71
CA SER A 177 11.35 -1.03 9.98
C SER A 177 10.18 -1.57 10.82
N PRO A 178 10.30 -1.63 12.17
CA PRO A 178 9.19 -1.98 13.04
C PRO A 178 7.94 -1.11 12.81
N ALA A 179 8.14 0.15 12.40
CA ALA A 179 7.07 1.07 12.03
C ALA A 179 6.28 0.60 10.79
N ALA A 180 6.96 0.26 9.70
CA ALA A 180 6.32 -0.25 8.49
C ALA A 180 5.61 -1.59 8.74
N VAL A 181 6.22 -2.47 9.54
CA VAL A 181 5.59 -3.72 9.96
C VAL A 181 4.30 -3.45 10.76
N SER A 182 4.29 -2.49 11.69
CA SER A 182 3.07 -2.10 12.41
C SER A 182 1.97 -1.62 11.48
N VAL A 183 2.29 -0.75 10.52
CA VAL A 183 1.33 -0.27 9.51
C VAL A 183 0.77 -1.45 8.71
N LYS A 184 1.63 -2.38 8.27
CA LYS A 184 1.20 -3.55 7.48
C LYS A 184 0.35 -4.53 8.28
N ILE A 185 0.63 -4.69 9.58
CA ILE A 185 -0.22 -5.48 10.49
C ILE A 185 -1.61 -4.85 10.59
N CYS A 186 -1.69 -3.54 10.82
CA CYS A 186 -2.97 -2.83 10.96
C CYS A 186 -3.76 -2.78 9.64
N ASP A 187 -3.10 -2.59 8.51
CA ASP A 187 -3.65 -2.75 7.16
C ASP A 187 -4.27 -4.16 6.98
N HIS A 188 -3.51 -5.21 7.29
CA HIS A 188 -4.00 -6.58 7.23
C HIS A 188 -5.24 -6.82 8.13
N LEU A 189 -5.23 -6.28 9.34
CA LEU A 189 -6.36 -6.40 10.27
C LEU A 189 -7.63 -5.74 9.69
N ASP A 190 -7.53 -4.54 9.13
CA ASP A 190 -8.68 -3.88 8.48
C ASP A 190 -9.13 -4.60 7.20
N ASN A 191 -8.18 -5.10 6.40
CA ASN A 191 -8.47 -5.89 5.20
C ASN A 191 -9.22 -7.18 5.49
N THR A 192 -8.98 -7.78 6.65
CA THR A 192 -9.63 -9.03 7.05
C THR A 192 -10.88 -8.83 7.89
N ARG A 193 -11.19 -7.62 8.35
CA ARG A 193 -12.28 -7.35 9.30
C ARG A 193 -13.64 -7.85 8.80
N ASP A 194 -13.91 -7.68 7.51
CA ASP A 194 -15.21 -7.90 6.86
C ASP A 194 -15.25 -9.23 6.08
N LEU A 195 -14.36 -10.18 6.41
CA LEU A 195 -14.29 -11.48 5.75
C LEU A 195 -15.09 -12.57 6.45
N ASP A 196 -15.64 -12.30 7.64
CA ASP A 196 -16.57 -13.24 8.27
C ASP A 196 -17.84 -13.36 7.40
N PRO A 197 -18.40 -14.56 7.17
CA PRO A 197 -19.63 -14.74 6.46
C PRO A 197 -20.73 -13.93 7.13
N VAL A 198 -21.49 -13.21 6.32
CA VAL A 198 -22.73 -12.60 6.78
C VAL A 198 -23.89 -13.21 5.99
N PRO A 199 -25.06 -13.41 6.62
CA PRO A 199 -26.25 -13.82 5.90
C PRO A 199 -26.56 -12.81 4.78
N ALA A 200 -26.88 -13.33 3.59
CA ALA A 200 -27.21 -12.52 2.41
C ALA A 200 -26.13 -11.48 2.02
N ASP A 201 -24.85 -11.80 2.19
CA ASP A 201 -23.74 -10.98 1.69
C ASP A 201 -23.89 -10.73 0.18
N PRO A 202 -23.97 -9.46 -0.29
CA PRO A 202 -24.13 -9.15 -1.70
C PRO A 202 -22.83 -9.34 -2.52
N ARG A 203 -21.70 -9.59 -1.87
CA ARG A 203 -20.38 -9.72 -2.53
C ARG A 203 -20.17 -11.14 -3.07
N ASP A 204 -19.36 -11.26 -4.12
CA ASP A 204 -19.03 -12.54 -4.76
C ASP A 204 -18.40 -13.55 -3.77
N PRO A 205 -19.07 -14.69 -3.48
CA PRO A 205 -18.57 -15.70 -2.55
C PRO A 205 -17.23 -16.32 -2.97
N ALA A 206 -16.97 -16.47 -4.27
CA ALA A 206 -15.73 -17.04 -4.78
C ALA A 206 -14.54 -16.09 -4.53
N ARG A 207 -14.76 -14.78 -4.76
CA ARG A 207 -13.80 -13.73 -4.39
C ARG A 207 -13.52 -13.73 -2.88
N LEU A 208 -14.54 -13.78 -2.04
CA LEU A 208 -14.36 -13.81 -0.58
C LEU A 208 -13.57 -15.04 -0.12
N ALA A 209 -13.88 -16.22 -0.66
CA ALA A 209 -13.13 -17.45 -0.35
C ALA A 209 -11.65 -17.35 -0.76
N ARG A 210 -11.35 -16.71 -1.90
CA ARG A 210 -9.96 -16.44 -2.33
C ARG A 210 -9.25 -15.50 -1.36
N LEU A 211 -9.90 -14.40 -0.96
CA LEU A 211 -9.32 -13.43 -0.01
C LEU A 211 -9.05 -14.08 1.35
N ARG A 212 -9.97 -14.90 1.88
CA ARG A 212 -9.76 -15.65 3.13
C ARG A 212 -8.51 -16.52 3.06
N ARG A 213 -8.34 -17.30 1.99
CA ARG A 213 -7.14 -18.14 1.79
C ARG A 213 -5.86 -17.31 1.70
N LYS A 214 -5.87 -16.25 0.88
CA LYS A 214 -4.73 -15.33 0.71
C LYS A 214 -4.28 -14.75 2.06
N TYR A 215 -5.21 -14.17 2.81
CA TYR A 215 -4.87 -13.51 4.07
C TYR A 215 -4.58 -14.48 5.21
N ALA A 216 -5.19 -15.68 5.21
CA ALA A 216 -4.89 -16.69 6.22
C ALA A 216 -3.41 -17.09 6.20
N ALA A 217 -2.82 -17.20 5.01
CA ALA A 217 -1.40 -17.50 4.84
C ALA A 217 -0.46 -16.36 5.31
N ALA A 218 -0.94 -15.11 5.34
CA ALA A 218 -0.16 -13.96 5.79
C ALA A 218 -0.09 -13.84 7.32
N ARG A 219 -1.13 -14.30 8.04
CA ARG A 219 -1.25 -14.12 9.50
C ARG A 219 -0.08 -14.69 10.31
N PRO A 220 0.43 -15.91 10.06
CA PRO A 220 1.57 -16.43 10.82
C PRO A 220 2.82 -15.57 10.67
N ILE A 221 3.09 -15.05 9.46
CA ILE A 221 4.25 -14.18 9.16
C ILE A 221 4.15 -12.89 9.98
N LEU A 222 2.97 -12.25 9.96
CA LEU A 222 2.71 -11.00 10.68
C LEU A 222 2.73 -11.19 12.20
N ARG A 223 2.21 -12.32 12.70
CA ARG A 223 2.09 -12.56 14.14
C ARG A 223 3.44 -12.64 14.82
N SER A 224 4.44 -13.21 14.15
CA SER A 224 5.82 -13.33 14.67
C SER A 224 6.71 -12.12 14.36
N ALA A 225 6.22 -11.14 13.59
CA ALA A 225 7.04 -10.01 13.16
C ALA A 225 7.33 -9.05 14.32
N SER A 226 8.55 -8.49 14.32
CA SER A 226 8.92 -7.41 15.22
C SER A 226 8.24 -6.12 14.76
N SER A 227 7.49 -5.48 15.65
CA SER A 227 6.74 -4.26 15.35
C SER A 227 6.73 -3.31 16.56
N LEU A 228 6.17 -2.12 16.38
CA LEU A 228 5.92 -1.16 17.47
C LEU A 228 4.61 -1.42 18.24
N LEU A 229 3.83 -2.43 17.85
CA LEU A 229 2.59 -2.78 18.54
C LEU A 229 2.89 -3.48 19.86
N ASP A 230 2.04 -3.27 20.86
CA ASP A 230 2.08 -4.06 22.10
C ASP A 230 2.03 -5.56 21.75
N PRO A 231 3.00 -6.37 22.21
CA PRO A 231 3.10 -7.77 21.79
C PRO A 231 1.87 -8.60 22.16
N ARG A 232 1.21 -8.32 23.31
CA ARG A 232 0.00 -9.06 23.71
C ARG A 232 -1.18 -8.66 22.85
N TRP A 233 -1.30 -7.37 22.54
CA TRP A 233 -2.30 -6.85 21.60
C TRP A 233 -2.13 -7.48 20.22
N GLN A 234 -0.91 -7.47 19.68
CA GLN A 234 -0.60 -8.06 18.37
C GLN A 234 -0.96 -9.55 18.32
N GLN A 235 -0.54 -10.32 19.32
CA GLN A 235 -0.87 -11.75 19.42
C GLN A 235 -2.38 -11.97 19.43
N LYS A 236 -3.12 -11.21 20.24
CA LYS A 236 -4.57 -11.31 20.34
C LYS A 236 -5.28 -10.93 19.03
N ALA A 237 -4.92 -9.80 18.43
CA ALA A 237 -5.54 -9.30 17.20
C ALA A 237 -5.33 -10.26 16.02
N LEU A 238 -4.15 -10.87 15.93
CA LEU A 238 -3.82 -11.83 14.88
C LEU A 238 -4.21 -13.27 15.21
N ALA A 239 -4.78 -13.58 16.39
CA ALA A 239 -5.16 -14.94 16.78
C ALA A 239 -6.35 -15.51 16.00
N ARG A 240 -7.29 -14.65 15.55
CA ARG A 240 -8.50 -15.05 14.81
C ARG A 240 -8.16 -15.92 13.58
N ASP A 241 -8.84 -17.05 13.43
CA ASP A 241 -8.86 -17.82 12.18
C ASP A 241 -9.88 -17.19 11.23
N ILE A 242 -9.42 -16.83 10.03
CA ILE A 242 -10.23 -16.18 8.99
C ILE A 242 -10.62 -17.14 7.86
N THR A 243 -10.21 -18.41 7.94
CA THR A 243 -10.60 -19.47 7.00
C THR A 243 -11.96 -20.05 7.35
N GLN A 244 -12.25 -20.16 8.64
CA GLN A 244 -13.54 -20.55 9.18
C GLN A 244 -14.33 -19.30 9.45
N GLY A 245 -15.22 -19.00 8.51
CA GLY A 245 -16.24 -18.02 8.79
C GLY A 245 -17.16 -18.52 9.90
N GLN A 246 -17.24 -17.81 11.02
CA GLN A 246 -18.31 -18.02 12.00
C GLN A 246 -19.65 -17.61 11.40
#